data_AF-A0A1J7C7Y7-F1
#
_entry.id   AF-A0A1J7C7Y7-F1
#
_cell.length_a   1.000
_cell.length_b   1.000
_cell.length_c   1.000
_cell.angle_alpha   90.00
_cell.angle_beta   90.00
_cell.angle_gamma   90.00
#
_symmetry.space_group_name_H-M   'P 1'
#
loop_
_entity.id
_entity.type
_entity.pdbx_description
1 polymer ?
#
loop_
_entity_poly.entity_id
_entity_poly.type
_entity_poly.pdbx_seq_one_letter_code
_entity_poly.pdbx_strand_id
1 'polypeptide(L)'
;MTKFTKTGLVAAFFLATLFTYAIDGKGDYILNIQTGNGKVVSFTLDTVEKSSFSIYDENHNLLYAGESAANKLEVSKTISLEGFPAGTYVLEVKANDKVAKHEIKVAAKKMKTVKLDQSVNESPSFRR
;
A
#
# COMPACT_ATOMS: atom_id res chain seq x y z
N MET A 1 -28.94 -5.86 38.82
CA MET A 1 -27.97 -6.82 38.23
C MET A 1 -27.78 -6.43 36.76
N THR A 2 -26.63 -5.88 36.41
CA THR A 2 -26.33 -5.26 35.11
C THR A 2 -25.96 -6.30 34.05
N LYS A 3 -26.41 -6.11 32.80
CA LYS A 3 -25.89 -6.85 31.64
C LYS A 3 -25.43 -5.85 30.59
N PHE A 4 -24.16 -5.44 30.69
CA PHE A 4 -23.48 -4.69 29.64
C PHE A 4 -23.14 -5.66 28.51
N THR A 5 -23.79 -5.51 27.36
CA THR A 5 -23.48 -6.25 26.15
C THR A 5 -22.12 -5.82 25.62
N LYS A 6 -21.18 -6.77 25.53
CA LYS A 6 -19.84 -6.57 24.99
C LYS A 6 -19.86 -6.54 23.45
N THR A 7 -20.43 -5.51 22.83
CA THR A 7 -20.17 -5.25 21.40
C THR A 7 -18.88 -4.44 21.29
N GLY A 8 -17.75 -5.16 21.27
CA GLY A 8 -16.44 -4.57 21.00
C GLY A 8 -16.39 -4.06 19.56
N LEU A 9 -16.36 -2.75 19.38
CA LEU A 9 -16.10 -2.10 18.11
C LEU A 9 -14.65 -2.40 17.69
N VAL A 10 -14.45 -3.36 16.79
CA VAL A 10 -13.15 -3.60 16.17
C VAL A 10 -13.00 -2.59 15.03
N ALA A 11 -12.50 -1.40 15.34
CA ALA A 11 -12.04 -0.47 14.32
C ALA A 11 -10.77 -1.04 13.68
N ALA A 12 -10.90 -1.61 12.48
CA ALA A 12 -9.75 -1.97 11.66
C ALA A 12 -9.13 -0.67 11.12
N PHE A 13 -8.24 -0.06 11.88
CA PHE A 13 -7.40 1.02 11.39
C PHE A 13 -6.43 0.43 10.36
N PHE A 14 -6.70 0.68 9.07
CA PHE A 14 -5.67 0.52 8.05
C PHE A 14 -4.58 1.55 8.36
N LEU A 15 -3.48 1.08 8.95
CA LEU A 15 -2.33 1.91 9.28
C LEU A 15 -1.68 2.32 7.95
N ALA A 16 -2.00 3.52 7.46
CA ALA A 16 -1.36 4.08 6.28
C ALA A 16 -0.14 4.90 6.72
N THR A 17 1.01 4.62 6.12
CA THR A 17 2.22 5.40 6.30
C THR A 17 2.29 6.47 5.21
N LEU A 18 2.61 7.70 5.60
CA LEU A 18 2.76 8.84 4.71
C LEU A 18 4.23 9.24 4.64
N PHE A 19 4.75 9.44 3.43
CA PHE A 19 6.12 9.89 3.20
C PHE A 19 6.11 11.05 2.21
N THR A 20 6.79 12.13 2.57
CA THR A 20 6.94 13.29 1.68
C THR A 20 8.41 13.49 1.37
N TYR A 21 8.73 13.60 0.08
CA TYR A 21 10.08 13.83 -0.41
C TYR A 21 10.12 15.07 -1.29
N ALA A 22 11.15 15.88 -1.14
CA ALA A 22 11.53 16.84 -2.16
C ALA A 22 12.50 16.16 -3.13
N ILE A 23 12.18 16.10 -4.42
CA ILE A 23 13.12 15.57 -5.41
C ILE A 23 14.20 16.65 -5.60
N ASP A 24 15.42 16.36 -5.16
CA ASP A 24 16.61 17.25 -5.18
C ASP A 24 16.63 18.41 -4.16
N GLY A 25 15.86 18.32 -3.07
CA GLY A 25 16.00 19.23 -1.90
C GLY A 25 15.63 20.71 -2.12
N LYS A 26 15.34 21.11 -3.37
CA LYS A 26 15.02 22.48 -3.76
C LYS A 26 13.52 22.83 -3.66
N GLY A 27 12.66 21.84 -3.43
CA GLY A 27 11.21 22.01 -3.29
C GLY A 27 10.44 22.13 -4.61
N ASP A 28 11.12 22.12 -5.75
CA ASP A 28 10.50 22.20 -7.09
C ASP A 28 9.62 20.98 -7.43
N TYR A 29 9.78 19.89 -6.69
CA TYR A 29 9.08 18.62 -6.89
C TYR A 29 8.73 18.03 -5.53
N ILE A 30 7.45 17.84 -5.25
CA ILE A 30 6.99 17.20 -4.01
C ILE A 30 6.41 15.84 -4.37
N LEU A 31 6.97 14.78 -3.79
CA LEU A 31 6.47 13.42 -3.91
C LEU A 31 5.85 13.02 -2.57
N ASN A 32 4.53 12.92 -2.52
CA ASN A 32 3.79 12.37 -1.38
C ASN A 32 3.46 10.91 -1.67
N ILE A 33 3.76 10.00 -0.74
CA ILE A 33 3.51 8.57 -0.87
C ILE A 33 2.70 8.11 0.32
N GLN A 34 1.56 7.48 0.03
CA GLN A 34 0.75 6.79 1.00
C GLN A 34 0.81 5.29 0.75
N THR A 35 1.42 4.56 1.68
CA THR A 35 1.47 3.10 1.67
C THR A 35 0.49 2.57 2.70
N GLY A 36 -0.53 1.83 2.26
CA GLY A 36 -1.50 1.16 3.13
C GLY A 36 -0.87 -0.03 3.88
N ASN A 37 -1.47 -1.21 3.81
CA ASN A 37 -0.89 -2.45 4.37
C ASN A 37 0.36 -2.95 3.59
N GLY A 38 1.15 -2.07 2.99
CA GLY A 38 2.24 -2.39 2.06
C GLY A 38 1.78 -2.76 0.65
N LYS A 39 0.49 -3.07 0.46
CA LYS A 39 -0.06 -3.62 -0.79
C LYS A 39 -0.71 -2.60 -1.71
N VAL A 40 -0.99 -1.39 -1.23
CA VAL A 40 -1.53 -0.31 -2.06
C VAL A 40 -0.63 0.88 -1.83
N VAL A 41 -0.15 1.45 -2.93
CA VAL A 41 0.72 2.63 -2.94
C VAL A 41 0.03 3.70 -3.75
N SER A 42 -0.32 4.79 -3.08
CA SER A 42 -0.75 6.02 -3.73
C SER A 42 0.40 7.00 -3.69
N PHE A 43 0.68 7.67 -4.81
CA PHE A 43 1.63 8.77 -4.81
C PHE A 43 1.11 9.94 -5.62
N THR A 44 1.48 11.13 -5.15
CA THR A 44 1.23 12.41 -5.80
C THR A 44 2.56 13.07 -6.07
N LEU A 45 2.77 13.43 -7.34
CA LEU A 45 3.91 14.21 -7.78
C LEU A 45 3.41 15.58 -8.22
N ASP A 46 3.83 16.62 -7.50
CA ASP A 46 3.67 18.02 -7.89
C ASP A 46 4.86 18.40 -8.76
N THR A 47 4.60 18.66 -10.04
CA THR A 47 5.63 19.03 -11.01
C THR A 47 5.03 19.76 -12.21
N VAL A 48 5.79 20.72 -12.75
CA VAL A 48 5.41 21.43 -13.99
C VAL A 48 5.92 20.69 -15.24
N GLU A 49 6.91 19.82 -15.06
CA GLU A 49 7.67 19.17 -16.14
C GLU A 49 7.18 17.73 -16.42
N LYS A 50 7.65 17.17 -17.54
CA LYS A 50 7.38 15.76 -17.87
C LYS A 50 8.14 14.85 -16.90
N SER A 51 7.45 13.87 -16.34
CA SER A 51 8.00 12.89 -15.40
C SER A 51 7.59 11.47 -15.80
N SER A 52 8.35 10.48 -15.32
CA SER A 52 8.04 9.07 -15.45
C SER A 52 8.15 8.41 -14.09
N PHE A 53 7.35 7.37 -13.86
CA PHE A 53 7.42 6.56 -12.66
C PHE A 53 7.48 5.09 -13.04
N SER A 54 8.16 4.30 -12.22
CA SER A 54 8.31 2.86 -12.42
C SER A 54 8.34 2.14 -11.08
N ILE A 55 7.77 0.93 -11.03
CA ILE A 55 7.88 0.05 -9.87
C ILE A 55 8.63 -1.21 -10.28
N TYR A 56 9.63 -1.55 -9.48
CA TYR A 56 10.46 -2.74 -9.64
C TYR A 56 10.26 -3.71 -8.47
N ASP A 57 10.41 -5.01 -8.74
CA ASP A 57 10.53 -6.03 -7.69
C ASP A 57 11.96 -6.13 -7.12
N GLU A 58 12.17 -7.04 -6.17
CA GLU A 58 13.49 -7.31 -5.55
C GLU A 58 14.56 -7.76 -6.55
N ASN A 59 14.15 -8.34 -7.68
CA ASN A 59 15.05 -8.79 -8.74
C ASN A 59 15.25 -7.72 -9.83
N HIS A 60 14.80 -6.48 -9.59
CA HIS A 60 14.79 -5.39 -10.56
C HIS A 60 13.94 -5.66 -11.82
N ASN A 61 12.96 -6.55 -11.76
CA ASN A 61 11.99 -6.71 -12.84
C ASN A 61 10.99 -5.55 -12.81
N LEU A 62 10.73 -4.95 -13.98
CA LEU A 62 9.75 -3.89 -14.14
C LEU A 62 8.32 -4.46 -13.99
N LEU A 63 7.57 -3.94 -13.03
CA LEU A 63 6.18 -4.34 -12.78
C LEU A 63 5.17 -3.33 -13.31
N TYR A 64 5.50 -2.04 -13.15
CA TYR A 64 4.68 -0.93 -13.62
C TYR A 64 5.56 0.17 -14.17
N ALA A 65 5.08 0.84 -15.21
CA ALA A 65 5.64 2.06 -15.73
C ALA A 65 4.52 3.01 -16.14
N GLY A 66 4.78 4.30 -16.03
CA GLY A 66 3.90 5.32 -16.57
C GLY A 66 4.59 6.67 -16.65
N GLU A 67 3.95 7.59 -17.35
CA GLU A 67 4.46 8.95 -17.58
C GLU A 67 3.41 9.98 -17.20
N SER A 68 3.87 11.18 -16.84
CA SER A 68 3.06 12.38 -16.79
C SER A 68 3.13 13.13 -18.12
N ALA A 69 2.07 13.89 -18.41
CA ALA A 69 2.12 14.90 -19.45
C ALA A 69 2.83 16.15 -18.90
N ALA A 70 3.56 16.86 -19.77
CA ALA A 70 4.08 18.19 -19.45
C ALA A 70 2.93 19.18 -19.18
N ASN A 71 3.17 20.22 -18.37
CA ASN A 71 2.18 21.23 -17.95
C ASN A 71 1.02 20.70 -17.10
N LYS A 72 1.13 19.50 -16.54
CA LYS A 72 0.16 18.98 -15.59
C LYS A 72 0.69 19.18 -14.17
N LEU A 73 0.21 20.22 -13.51
CA LEU A 73 0.65 20.65 -12.17
C LEU A 73 0.72 19.50 -11.15
N GLU A 74 -0.21 18.55 -11.23
CA GLU A 74 -0.25 17.42 -10.30
C GLU A 74 -0.53 16.09 -11.02
N VAL A 75 0.24 15.07 -10.64
CA VAL A 75 0.09 13.70 -11.10
C VAL A 75 -0.14 12.80 -9.89
N SER A 76 -1.37 12.35 -9.73
CA SER A 76 -1.77 11.41 -8.68
C SER A 76 -2.02 10.02 -9.27
N LYS A 77 -1.42 8.98 -8.69
CA LYS A 77 -1.55 7.58 -9.10
C LYS A 77 -1.73 6.67 -7.89
N THR A 78 -2.55 5.63 -8.06
CA THR A 78 -2.72 4.57 -7.07
C THR A 78 -2.44 3.24 -7.75
N ILE A 79 -1.53 2.46 -7.18
CA ILE A 79 -1.09 1.17 -7.70
C ILE A 79 -1.33 0.10 -6.63
N SER A 80 -1.89 -1.03 -7.05
CA SER A 80 -2.11 -2.19 -6.19
C SER A 80 -1.06 -3.26 -6.45
N LEU A 81 -0.41 -3.68 -5.39
CA LEU A 81 0.53 -4.80 -5.31
C LEU A 81 -0.13 -6.06 -4.71
N GLU A 82 -1.47 -6.12 -4.63
CA GLU A 82 -2.16 -7.22 -3.94
C GLU A 82 -1.92 -8.61 -4.55
N GLY A 83 -1.70 -8.67 -5.87
CA GLY A 83 -1.40 -9.90 -6.62
C GLY A 83 0.09 -10.30 -6.60
N PHE A 84 0.95 -9.47 -6.02
CA PHE A 84 2.39 -9.72 -5.99
C PHE A 84 2.82 -10.40 -4.69
N PRO A 85 3.90 -11.21 -4.71
CA PRO A 85 4.40 -11.89 -3.52
C PRO A 85 4.86 -10.90 -2.44
N ALA A 86 4.99 -11.40 -1.22
CA ALA A 86 5.64 -10.63 -0.16
C ALA A 86 7.11 -10.37 -0.54
N GLY A 87 7.57 -9.14 -0.29
CA GLY A 87 8.89 -8.69 -0.71
C GLY A 87 9.00 -7.17 -0.66
N THR A 88 10.15 -6.67 -1.09
CA THR A 88 10.49 -5.27 -1.19
C THR A 88 10.39 -4.81 -2.64
N TYR A 89 9.60 -3.78 -2.86
CA TYR A 89 9.43 -3.17 -4.17
C TYR A 89 10.01 -1.77 -4.13
N VAL A 90 10.49 -1.28 -5.27
CA VAL A 90 11.07 0.06 -5.38
C VAL A 90 10.23 0.88 -6.33
N LEU A 91 9.63 1.95 -5.83
CA LEU A 91 9.06 3.02 -6.65
C LEU A 91 10.17 3.98 -7.02
N GLU A 92 10.46 4.09 -8.31
CA GLU A 92 11.36 5.07 -8.88
C GLU A 92 10.55 6.14 -9.61
N VAL A 93 10.74 7.40 -9.24
CA VAL A 93 10.12 8.55 -9.90
C VAL A 93 11.24 9.39 -10.50
N LYS A 94 11.20 9.57 -11.82
CA LYS A 94 12.14 10.40 -12.57
C LYS A 94 11.43 11.63 -13.09
N ALA A 95 11.91 12.81 -12.74
CA ALA A 95 11.43 14.07 -13.29
C ALA A 95 12.63 14.78 -13.92
N ASN A 96 12.58 14.98 -15.25
CA ASN A 96 13.71 15.48 -16.03
C ASN A 96 14.97 14.60 -15.81
N ASP A 97 16.07 15.15 -15.29
CA ASP A 97 17.31 14.42 -14.95
C ASP A 97 17.37 13.92 -13.49
N LYS A 98 16.33 14.18 -12.69
CA LYS A 98 16.31 13.89 -11.24
C LYS A 98 15.56 12.60 -10.95
N VAL A 99 16.04 11.81 -9.98
CA VAL A 99 15.44 10.51 -9.60
C VAL A 99 15.21 10.45 -8.10
N ALA A 100 14.00 10.08 -7.69
CA ALA A 100 13.63 9.73 -6.32
C ALA A 100 13.26 8.24 -6.24
N LYS A 101 13.68 7.57 -5.15
CA LYS A 101 13.41 6.15 -4.91
C LYS A 101 12.74 5.96 -3.56
N HIS A 102 11.71 5.12 -3.52
CA HIS A 102 11.01 4.75 -2.29
C HIS A 102 10.84 3.24 -2.20
N GLU A 103 11.24 2.66 -1.06
CA GLU A 103 11.05 1.24 -0.76
C GLU A 103 9.65 0.98 -0.20
N ILE A 104 8.96 0.03 -0.81
CA ILE A 104 7.64 -0.45 -0.43
C ILE A 104 7.79 -1.87 0.08
N LYS A 105 7.53 -2.09 1.38
CA LYS A 105 7.60 -3.43 1.99
C LYS A 105 6.21 -4.08 1.98
N VAL A 106 6.02 -5.10 1.15
CA VAL A 106 4.80 -5.91 1.12
C VAL A 106 4.94 -7.06 2.11
N ALA A 107 4.14 -7.04 3.17
CA ALA A 107 4.09 -8.13 4.12
C ALA A 107 3.28 -9.32 3.59
N ALA A 108 3.75 -10.54 3.89
CA ALA A 108 2.96 -11.75 3.69
C ALA A 108 1.68 -11.64 4.52
N LYS A 109 0.53 -11.90 3.88
CA LYS A 109 -0.75 -11.95 4.59
C LYS A 109 -0.64 -13.10 5.60
N LYS A 110 -0.43 -12.81 6.88
CA LYS A 110 -0.61 -13.80 7.93
C LYS A 110 -2.09 -14.13 7.94
N MET A 111 -2.49 -15.17 7.21
CA MET A 111 -3.78 -15.78 7.37
C MET A 111 -3.85 -16.18 8.84
N LYS A 112 -4.60 -15.45 9.66
CA LYS A 112 -5.06 -15.98 10.95
C LYS A 112 -5.88 -17.19 10.56
N THR A 113 -5.32 -18.39 10.70
CA THR A 113 -6.07 -19.63 10.70
C THR A 113 -7.12 -19.48 11.79
N VAL A 114 -8.36 -19.18 11.40
CA VAL A 114 -9.49 -19.29 12.30
C VAL A 114 -9.54 -20.78 12.63
N LYS A 115 -9.10 -21.16 13.83
CA LYS A 115 -9.39 -22.49 14.35
C LYS A 115 -10.91 -22.58 14.39
N LEU A 116 -11.51 -23.31 13.46
CA LEU A 116 -12.92 -23.64 13.52
C LEU A 116 -13.08 -24.47 14.80
N ASP A 117 -13.70 -23.91 15.82
CA ASP A 117 -13.96 -24.63 17.06
C ASP A 117 -14.98 -25.72 16.75
N GLN A 118 -14.50 -26.96 16.57
CA GLN A 118 -15.33 -28.12 16.23
C GLN A 118 -16.19 -28.59 17.42
N SER A 119 -16.11 -27.96 18.60
CA SER A 119 -16.88 -28.35 19.79
C SER A 119 -18.40 -28.13 19.67
N VAL A 120 -18.88 -27.40 18.64
CA VAL A 120 -20.31 -27.11 18.47
C VAL A 120 -21.10 -28.32 17.93
N ASN A 121 -20.44 -29.36 17.41
CA ASN A 121 -21.12 -30.49 16.75
C ASN A 121 -21.37 -31.73 17.61
N GLU A 122 -21.18 -31.65 18.93
CA GLU A 122 -21.45 -32.75 19.86
C GLU A 122 -22.71 -32.54 20.71
N SER A 123 -23.76 -31.93 20.16
CA SER A 123 -25.04 -31.88 20.87
C SER A 123 -25.79 -33.22 20.71
N PRO A 124 -25.99 -34.02 21.78
CA PRO A 124 -26.67 -35.32 21.71
C PRO A 124 -28.17 -35.20 21.39
N SER A 125 -28.71 -33.98 21.28
CA SER A 125 -30.13 -33.68 21.06
C SER A 125 -30.66 -34.09 19.68
N PHE A 126 -29.79 -34.43 18.72
CA PHE A 126 -30.19 -34.79 17.34
C PHE A 126 -30.20 -36.29 17.06
N ARG A 127 -30.01 -37.15 18.08
CA ARG A 127 -30.24 -38.60 17.93
C ARG A 127 -31.67 -38.93 18.34
N ARG A 128 -32.60 -38.87 17.39
CA ARG A 128 -33.89 -39.58 17.45
C ARG A 128 -34.25 -40.06 16.06
#